data_AF-A0A9P5QM04-F1
#
_entry.id   AF-A0A9P5QM04-F1
#
_cell.length_a   1.000
_cell.length_b   1.000
_cell.length_c   1.000
_cell.angle_alpha   90.00
_cell.angle_beta   90.00
_cell.angle_gamma   90.00
#
_symmetry.space_group_name_H-M   'P 1'
#
loop_
_entity.id
_entity.type
_entity.pdbx_description
1 polymer ?
#
loop_
_entity_poly.entity_id
_entity_poly.type
_entity_poly.pdbx_seq_one_letter_code
_entity_poly.pdbx_strand_id
1 'polypeptide(L)'
;MHTVREFVEKSFKATGKTIRWEGSAEEEVGIDEAGVIRVRVDPAYYRPTEVELLLGQPAKANEKLGWKRKVTFDELVEEMVKADLIGVAAGDVFN
;
A
#
# COMPACT_ATOMS: atom_id res chain seq x y z
N MET A 1 -10.53 -7.95 0.36
CA MET A 1 -10.57 -6.73 -0.47
C MET A 1 -9.73 -5.72 0.27
N HIS A 2 -8.84 -5.04 -0.43
CA HIS A 2 -7.91 -4.08 0.15
C HIS A 2 -7.95 -2.80 -0.66
N THR A 3 -7.80 -1.66 0.00
CA THR A 3 -7.76 -0.34 -0.65
C THR A 3 -6.34 0.19 -0.68
N VAL A 4 -6.08 1.20 -1.52
CA VAL A 4 -4.81 1.94 -1.50
C VAL A 4 -4.57 2.55 -0.12
N ARG A 5 -5.62 3.06 0.53
CA ARG A 5 -5.55 3.58 1.90
C ARG A 5 -5.06 2.53 2.89
N GLU A 6 -5.63 1.32 2.88
CA GLU A 6 -5.21 0.23 3.77
C GLU A 6 -3.76 -0.17 3.51
N PHE A 7 -3.32 -0.20 2.25
CA PHE A 7 -1.94 -0.47 1.90
C PHE A 7 -0.99 0.56 2.53
N VAL A 8 -1.33 1.85 2.44
CA VAL A 8 -0.55 2.94 3.05
C VAL A 8 -0.50 2.78 4.57
N GLU A 9 -1.63 2.54 5.22
CA GLU A 9 -1.71 2.35 6.68
C GLU A 9 -0.84 1.19 7.16
N LYS A 10 -0.92 0.02 6.51
CA LYS A 10 -0.09 -1.14 6.86
C LYS A 10 1.39 -0.89 6.57
N SER A 11 1.71 -0.15 5.51
CA SER A 11 3.09 0.22 5.18
C SER A 11 3.71 1.09 6.27
N PHE A 12 3.00 2.14 6.71
CA PHE A 12 3.48 2.98 7.82
C PHE A 12 3.60 2.21 9.12
N LYS A 13 2.64 1.30 9.40
CA LYS A 13 2.67 0.45 10.58
C LYS A 13 3.92 -0.44 10.61
N ALA A 14 4.36 -0.97 9.46
CA ALA A 14 5.60 -1.74 9.35
C ALA A 14 6.85 -0.89 9.69
N THR A 15 6.78 0.43 9.57
CA THR A 15 7.84 1.38 10.01
C THR A 15 7.67 1.88 11.44
N GLY A 16 6.72 1.32 12.19
CA GLY A 16 6.39 1.74 13.56
C GLY A 16 5.65 3.08 13.64
N LYS A 17 4.92 3.48 12.60
CA LYS A 17 4.11 4.71 12.58
C LYS A 17 2.65 4.41 12.33
N THR A 18 1.78 5.17 12.96
CA THR A 18 0.34 5.17 12.68
C THR A 18 -0.02 6.41 11.88
N ILE A 19 -0.87 6.24 10.85
CA ILE A 19 -1.41 7.36 10.08
C ILE A 19 -2.87 7.58 10.46
N ARG A 20 -3.22 8.85 10.66
CA ARG A 20 -4.59 9.33 10.80
C ARG A 20 -4.93 10.23 9.62
N TRP A 21 -6.13 10.07 9.10
CA TRP A 21 -6.60 10.82 7.93
C TRP A 21 -7.49 11.98 8.35
N GLU A 22 -7.27 13.14 7.73
CA GLU A 22 -8.09 14.34 7.87
C GLU A 22 -8.36 14.95 6.50
N GLY A 23 -9.51 15.62 6.34
CA GLY A 23 -9.93 16.20 5.07
C GLY A 23 -10.72 15.21 4.20
N SER A 24 -10.91 15.56 2.93
CA SER A 24 -11.61 14.71 1.94
C SER A 24 -11.17 15.06 0.52
N ALA A 25 -11.27 14.09 -0.39
CA ALA A 25 -10.89 14.24 -1.79
C ALA A 25 -9.45 14.77 -1.93
N GLU A 26 -9.22 15.82 -2.70
CA GLU A 26 -7.89 16.39 -2.95
C GLU A 26 -7.25 17.03 -1.71
N GLU A 27 -8.08 17.45 -0.74
CA GLU A 27 -7.63 18.05 0.51
C GLU A 27 -7.35 17.01 1.60
N GLU A 28 -7.48 15.71 1.30
CA GLU A 28 -7.19 14.66 2.25
C GLU A 28 -5.69 14.51 2.51
N VAL A 29 -5.33 14.45 3.80
CA VAL A 29 -3.96 14.29 4.27
C VAL A 29 -3.83 13.15 5.27
N GLY A 30 -2.70 12.44 5.19
CA GLY A 30 -2.30 11.43 6.16
C GLY A 30 -1.25 11.99 7.12
N ILE A 31 -1.58 12.06 8.41
CA ILE A 31 -0.79 12.69 9.47
C ILE A 31 -0.29 11.61 10.44
N ASP A 32 1.00 11.66 10.78
CA ASP A 32 1.58 10.76 11.77
C ASP A 32 1.31 11.20 13.23
N GLU A 33 1.73 10.39 14.19
CA GLU A 33 1.56 10.66 15.63
C GLU A 33 2.31 11.91 16.11
N ALA A 34 3.32 12.36 15.37
CA ALA A 34 4.05 13.60 15.65
C ALA A 34 3.36 14.84 15.04
N GLY A 35 2.22 14.68 14.39
CA GLY A 35 1.50 15.76 13.71
C GLY A 35 2.11 16.14 12.35
N VAL A 36 3.00 15.31 11.80
CA VAL A 36 3.64 15.57 10.51
C VAL A 36 2.80 14.97 9.39
N ILE A 37 2.49 15.77 8.37
CA ILE A 37 1.84 15.28 7.14
C ILE A 37 2.84 14.41 6.37
N ARG A 38 2.52 13.12 6.21
CA ARG A 38 3.32 12.14 5.46
C ARG A 38 2.74 11.79 4.10
N VAL A 39 1.44 11.98 3.92
CA VAL A 39 0.71 11.64 2.69
C VAL A 39 -0.21 12.79 2.30
N ARG A 40 -0.23 13.12 1.01
CA ARG A 40 -1.16 14.07 0.40
C ARG A 40 -1.71 13.48 -0.89
N VAL A 41 -2.91 13.89 -1.27
CA VAL A 41 -3.49 13.57 -2.58
C VAL A 41 -3.05 14.64 -3.58
N ASP A 42 -2.59 14.22 -4.75
CA ASP A 42 -2.28 15.13 -5.86
C ASP A 42 -3.12 14.73 -7.08
N PRO A 43 -3.99 15.62 -7.59
CA PRO A 43 -4.84 15.35 -8.74
C PRO A 43 -4.10 14.91 -10.00
N ALA A 44 -2.81 15.23 -10.12
CA ALA A 44 -1.98 14.81 -11.25
C ALA A 44 -1.84 13.28 -11.37
N TYR A 45 -2.05 12.53 -10.28
CA TYR A 45 -2.00 11.06 -10.30
C TYR A 45 -3.35 10.39 -10.62
N TYR A 46 -4.44 11.15 -10.73
CA TYR A 46 -5.72 10.61 -11.17
C TYR A 46 -5.68 10.23 -12.65
N ARG A 47 -6.27 9.09 -12.99
CA ARG A 47 -6.37 8.64 -14.36
C ARG A 47 -7.74 9.02 -14.94
N PRO A 48 -7.83 9.42 -16.22
CA PRO A 48 -9.11 9.72 -16.86
C PRO A 48 -10.12 8.57 -16.84
N THR A 49 -9.61 7.33 -16.72
CA THR A 49 -10.40 6.11 -16.60
C THR A 49 -9.91 5.31 -15.40
N GLU A 50 -10.65 5.42 -14.30
CA GLU A 50 -10.36 4.68 -13.07
C GLU A 50 -11.07 3.33 -13.08
N VAL A 51 -10.42 2.30 -12.52
CA VAL A 51 -11.02 0.99 -12.33
C VAL A 51 -11.36 0.84 -10.85
N GLU A 52 -12.65 0.89 -10.52
CA GLU A 52 -13.11 0.93 -9.12
C GLU A 52 -12.75 -0.34 -8.33
N LEU A 53 -12.81 -1.51 -8.97
CA LEU A 53 -12.57 -2.79 -8.31
C LEU A 53 -12.00 -3.83 -9.26
N LEU A 54 -10.90 -4.44 -8.85
CA LEU A 54 -10.36 -5.65 -9.45
C LEU A 54 -10.43 -6.79 -8.43
N LEU A 55 -11.23 -7.82 -8.75
CA LEU A 55 -11.41 -8.98 -7.90
C LEU A 55 -11.29 -10.27 -8.72
N GLY A 56 -10.14 -10.93 -8.64
CA GLY A 56 -9.88 -12.18 -9.34
C GLY A 56 -10.50 -13.39 -8.62
N GLN A 57 -11.06 -14.33 -9.40
CA GLN A 57 -11.52 -15.64 -8.91
C GLN A 57 -10.61 -16.76 -9.44
N PRO A 58 -9.66 -17.28 -8.64
CA PRO A 58 -8.68 -18.27 -9.11
C PRO A 58 -9.19 -19.72 -9.08
N ALA A 59 -10.49 -19.96 -8.91
CA ALA A 59 -11.06 -21.31 -8.71
C ALA A 59 -10.61 -22.31 -9.79
N LYS A 60 -10.66 -21.90 -11.07
CA LYS A 60 -10.21 -22.72 -12.21
C LYS A 60 -8.74 -23.14 -12.11
N ALA A 61 -7.86 -22.23 -11.68
CA ALA A 61 -6.43 -22.53 -11.51
C ALA A 61 -6.20 -23.46 -10.33
N ASN A 62 -6.92 -23.27 -9.22
CA ASN A 62 -6.84 -24.14 -8.05
C ASN A 62 -7.26 -25.58 -8.40
N GLU A 63 -8.36 -25.75 -9.12
CA GLU A 63 -8.90 -27.07 -9.48
C GLU A 63 -8.03 -27.79 -10.51
N LYS A 64 -7.61 -27.08 -11.57
CA LYS A 64 -6.91 -27.72 -12.69
C LYS A 64 -5.40 -27.84 -12.50
N LEU A 65 -4.80 -26.93 -11.76
CA LEU A 65 -3.34 -26.82 -11.63
C LEU A 65 -2.88 -27.07 -10.19
N GLY A 66 -3.80 -27.21 -9.23
CA GLY A 66 -3.45 -27.27 -7.80
C GLY A 66 -2.81 -25.98 -7.28
N TRP A 67 -2.81 -24.90 -8.07
CA TRP A 67 -2.16 -23.65 -7.73
C TRP A 67 -2.87 -22.98 -6.57
N LYS A 68 -2.12 -22.43 -5.62
CA LYS A 68 -2.64 -21.63 -4.51
C LYS A 68 -1.68 -20.48 -4.23
N ARG A 69 -2.21 -19.30 -3.89
CA ARG A 69 -1.39 -18.19 -3.40
C ARG A 69 -0.66 -18.63 -2.13
N LYS A 70 0.62 -18.25 -2.01
CA LYS A 70 1.45 -18.57 -0.85
C LYS A 70 1.64 -17.38 0.10
N VAL A 71 1.50 -16.17 -0.44
CA VAL A 71 1.74 -14.91 0.27
C VAL A 71 0.40 -14.20 0.45
N THR A 72 0.16 -13.72 1.66
CA THR A 72 -1.00 -12.89 2.01
C THR A 72 -0.73 -11.42 1.71
N PHE A 73 -1.77 -10.59 1.76
CA PHE A 73 -1.61 -9.14 1.59
C PHE A 73 -0.69 -8.54 2.65
N ASP A 74 -0.85 -8.95 3.90
CA ASP A 74 -0.09 -8.40 5.03
C ASP A 74 1.39 -8.78 4.95
N GLU A 75 1.67 -10.05 4.63
CA GLU A 75 3.05 -10.53 4.40
C GLU A 75 3.70 -9.78 3.24
N LEU A 76 2.97 -9.55 2.14
CA LEU A 76 3.49 -8.82 0.99
C LEU A 76 3.87 -7.38 1.36
N VAL A 77 2.99 -6.67 2.06
CA VAL A 77 3.25 -5.28 2.50
C VAL A 77 4.49 -5.24 3.40
N GLU A 78 4.58 -6.15 4.37
CA GLU A 78 5.70 -6.21 5.30
C GLU A 78 7.03 -6.55 4.60
N GLU A 79 7.02 -7.51 3.67
CA GLU A 79 8.20 -7.90 2.88
C GLU A 79 8.72 -6.71 2.05
N MET A 80 7.83 -6.03 1.32
CA MET A 80 8.19 -4.89 0.48
C MET A 80 8.81 -3.75 1.30
N VAL A 81 8.17 -3.33 2.39
CA VAL A 81 8.67 -2.21 3.21
C VAL A 81 10.01 -2.57 3.86
N LYS A 82 10.18 -3.79 4.36
CA LYS A 82 11.46 -4.23 4.94
C LYS A 82 12.58 -4.22 3.90
N ALA A 83 12.31 -4.68 2.69
CA ALA A 83 13.29 -4.66 1.60
C ALA A 83 13.73 -3.23 1.28
N ASP A 84 12.78 -2.29 1.15
CA ASP A 84 13.09 -0.88 0.91
C ASP A 84 13.88 -0.25 2.06
N LEU A 85 13.54 -0.55 3.33
CA LEU A 85 14.30 -0.07 4.49
C LEU A 85 15.74 -0.58 4.51
N ILE A 86 15.96 -1.84 4.12
CA ILE A 86 17.30 -2.41 3.96
C ILE A 86 18.06 -1.70 2.85
N GLY A 87 17.42 -1.47 1.70
CA GLY A 87 18.02 -0.76 0.56
C GLY A 87 18.44 0.66 0.93
N VAL A 88 17.54 1.42 1.56
CA VAL A 88 17.82 2.78 2.04
C VAL A 88 18.98 2.80 3.05
N ALA A 89 19.02 1.84 3.98
CA ALA A 89 20.11 1.73 4.95
C ALA A 89 21.46 1.35 4.31
N ALA A 90 21.43 0.63 3.19
CA ALA A 90 22.60 0.27 2.39
C ALA A 90 23.08 1.39 1.45
N GLY A 91 22.33 2.50 1.36
CA GLY A 91 22.65 3.62 0.47
C GLY A 91 22.08 3.48 -0.94
N ASP A 92 21.23 2.48 -1.20
CA ASP A 92 20.41 2.41 -2.41
C ASP A 92 19.24 3.38 -2.26
N VAL A 93 19.54 4.67 -2.34
CA VAL A 93 18.54 5.73 -2.37
C VAL A 93 18.50 6.24 -3.81
N PHE A 94 17.43 5.87 -4.52
CA PHE A 94 16.96 6.41 -5.81
C PHE A 94 17.94 7.37 -6.51
N ASN A 95 18.75 6.83 -7.43
CA ASN A 95 19.26 7.63 -8.55
C ASN A 95 18.12 7.94 -9.53
#